data_AF-A0A5C7VQ63-F1
#
_entry.id   AF-A0A5C7VQ63-F1
#
_cell.length_a   1.000
_cell.length_b   1.000
_cell.length_c   1.000
_cell.angle_alpha   90.00
_cell.angle_beta   90.00
_cell.angle_gamma   90.00
#
_symmetry.space_group_name_H-M   'P 1'
#
loop_
_entity.id
_entity.type
_entity.pdbx_description
1 polymer ?
#
loop_
_entity_poly.entity_id
_entity_poly.type
_entity_poly.pdbx_seq_one_letter_code
_entity_poly.pdbx_strand_id
1 'polypeptide(L)'
;MKHLLPWLLATFCAVGMAGSASATDAAPDAGQIVRLAHAAAGGDSWKRPRTLHLTGNATLYGDGTAASRSDVQHYEMWRVFPAWSQAAHGANGKFRLDARNGDATLFQISYDGQDTWNDKGKVEQAAASREWSENFGFGIIRFALDEGFKVTRMADDQVEGRPAWTVRVTDPGGAQTMFWIDQADHTVRKVGFDTPRGWHERIYSDFYMVKDPAFQQPGRVRLYYGGALVSDIRWTAATVDQPIDDRVFVLDGK
;
A
#
# COMPACT_ATOMS: atom_id res chain seq x y z
N MET A 1 -68.12 57.90 22.32
CA MET A 1 -66.77 57.31 22.13
C MET A 1 -66.98 55.81 21.85
N LYS A 2 -66.78 55.34 20.61
CA LYS A 2 -65.64 54.49 20.17
C LYS A 2 -65.50 53.20 21.04
N HIS A 3 -65.56 51.93 20.62
CA HIS A 3 -65.68 51.12 19.39
C HIS A 3 -66.22 49.72 19.84
N LEU A 4 -67.21 49.05 19.23
CA LEU A 4 -67.17 48.04 18.14
C LEU A 4 -66.03 46.98 18.14
N LEU A 5 -66.49 45.70 18.13
CA LEU A 5 -65.97 44.49 17.43
C LEU A 5 -64.98 43.52 18.16
N PRO A 6 -64.76 42.26 17.68
CA PRO A 6 -65.50 41.03 18.02
C PRO A 6 -64.57 39.81 18.37
N TRP A 7 -65.19 38.62 18.44
CA TRP A 7 -64.59 37.27 18.44
C TRP A 7 -63.32 37.05 17.59
N LEU A 8 -62.43 36.16 18.05
CA LEU A 8 -61.53 35.39 17.19
C LEU A 8 -61.32 33.97 17.76
N LEU A 9 -61.87 33.00 17.04
CA LEU A 9 -61.50 31.57 17.07
C LEU A 9 -60.00 31.44 16.78
N ALA A 10 -59.28 30.72 17.64
CA ALA A 10 -57.90 30.32 17.37
C ALA A 10 -57.89 29.04 16.52
N THR A 11 -57.59 29.20 15.23
CA THR A 11 -57.29 28.10 14.31
C THR A 11 -55.89 27.55 14.61
N PHE A 12 -55.80 26.30 15.08
CA PHE A 12 -54.53 25.60 15.24
C PHE A 12 -54.01 25.18 13.85
N CYS A 13 -53.03 25.92 13.32
CA CYS A 13 -52.24 25.48 12.18
C CYS A 13 -51.25 24.40 12.64
N ALA A 14 -51.54 23.13 12.36
CA ALA A 14 -50.54 22.08 12.41
C ALA A 14 -49.55 22.29 11.26
N VAL A 15 -48.38 22.87 11.57
CA VAL A 15 -47.23 22.87 10.68
C VAL A 15 -46.69 21.45 10.65
N GLY A 16 -46.95 20.74 9.56
CA GLY A 16 -46.28 19.47 9.27
C GLY A 16 -44.78 19.72 9.15
N MET A 17 -44.01 19.29 10.16
CA MET A 17 -42.58 19.13 10.01
C MET A 17 -42.35 18.04 8.98
N ALA A 18 -42.10 18.44 7.73
CA ALA A 18 -41.45 17.59 6.75
C ALA A 18 -40.09 17.22 7.35
N GLY A 19 -39.99 15.99 7.86
CA GLY A 19 -38.73 15.44 8.32
C GLY A 19 -37.73 15.51 7.17
N SER A 20 -36.71 16.34 7.32
CA SER A 20 -35.51 16.24 6.51
C SER A 20 -34.97 14.83 6.76
N ALA A 21 -35.14 13.95 5.77
CA ALA A 21 -34.39 12.71 5.74
C ALA A 21 -32.91 13.11 5.71
N SER A 22 -32.25 13.06 6.88
CA SER A 22 -30.81 13.03 6.93
C SER A 22 -30.37 11.92 5.99
N ALA A 23 -29.61 12.27 4.95
CA ALA A 23 -28.83 11.28 4.22
C ALA A 23 -28.04 10.54 5.29
N THR A 24 -28.45 9.31 5.59
CA THR A 24 -27.76 8.47 6.55
C THR A 24 -26.33 8.37 6.05
N ASP A 25 -25.38 8.80 6.88
CA ASP A 25 -23.94 8.60 6.70
C ASP A 25 -23.67 7.09 6.70
N ALA A 26 -24.07 6.42 5.62
CA ALA A 26 -23.85 5.00 5.45
C ALA A 26 -22.35 4.81 5.32
N ALA A 27 -21.77 3.97 6.19
CA ALA A 27 -20.36 3.63 6.11
C ALA A 27 -20.03 3.17 4.67
N PRO A 28 -18.91 3.64 4.10
CA PRO A 28 -18.61 3.43 2.70
C PRO A 28 -18.48 1.94 2.38
N ASP A 29 -18.97 1.54 1.21
CA ASP A 29 -18.76 0.20 0.69
C ASP A 29 -17.28 -0.04 0.33
N ALA A 30 -16.92 -1.30 0.10
CA ALA A 30 -15.53 -1.68 -0.16
C ALA A 30 -14.93 -0.98 -1.38
N GLY A 31 -15.71 -0.76 -2.44
CA GLY A 31 -15.25 -0.09 -3.65
C GLY A 31 -15.07 1.41 -3.44
N GLN A 32 -15.96 2.04 -2.67
CA GLN A 32 -15.83 3.44 -2.25
C GLN A 32 -14.57 3.65 -1.41
N ILE A 33 -14.28 2.76 -0.46
CA ILE A 33 -13.06 2.81 0.35
C ILE A 33 -11.80 2.77 -0.50
N VAL A 34 -11.74 1.86 -1.48
CA VAL A 34 -10.59 1.76 -2.39
C VAL A 34 -10.45 3.01 -3.26
N ARG A 35 -11.56 3.58 -3.77
CA ARG A 35 -11.54 4.84 -4.52
C ARG A 35 -10.99 6.01 -3.69
N LEU A 36 -11.41 6.11 -2.42
CA LEU A 36 -10.90 7.12 -1.49
C LEU A 36 -9.39 6.97 -1.28
N ALA A 37 -8.92 5.73 -1.09
CA ALA A 37 -7.50 5.44 -0.96
C ALA A 37 -6.70 5.79 -2.22
N HIS A 38 -7.20 5.45 -3.41
CA HIS A 38 -6.58 5.85 -4.67
C HIS A 38 -6.48 7.36 -4.79
N ALA A 39 -7.58 8.08 -4.53
CA ALA A 39 -7.60 9.54 -4.61
C ALA A 39 -6.60 10.19 -3.64
N ALA A 40 -6.57 9.76 -2.37
CA ALA A 40 -5.64 10.27 -1.37
C ALA A 40 -4.17 9.96 -1.68
N ALA A 41 -3.91 8.84 -2.35
CA ALA A 41 -2.55 8.43 -2.71
C ALA A 41 -1.99 9.17 -3.93
N GLY A 42 -2.80 9.93 -4.67
CA GLY A 42 -2.38 10.65 -5.89
C GLY A 42 -3.20 10.32 -7.14
N GLY A 43 -4.26 9.51 -7.01
CA GLY A 43 -5.15 9.17 -8.11
C GLY A 43 -4.48 8.28 -9.16
N ASP A 44 -4.68 8.58 -10.43
CA ASP A 44 -4.22 7.74 -11.54
C ASP A 44 -2.70 7.64 -11.62
N SER A 45 -1.95 8.70 -11.27
CA SER A 45 -0.48 8.63 -11.23
C SER A 45 0.05 7.65 -10.19
N TRP A 46 -0.64 7.52 -9.05
CA TRP A 46 -0.30 6.53 -8.04
C TRP A 46 -0.80 5.12 -8.40
N LYS A 47 -1.94 5.03 -9.09
CA LYS A 47 -2.52 3.78 -9.56
C LYS A 47 -1.67 3.15 -10.68
N ARG A 48 -1.12 3.97 -11.58
CA ARG A 48 -0.39 3.53 -12.78
C ARG A 48 1.01 4.17 -12.89
N PRO A 49 1.88 4.08 -11.88
CA PRO A 49 3.25 4.55 -11.99
C PRO A 49 3.99 3.68 -13.01
N ARG A 50 4.96 4.27 -13.72
CA ARG A 50 5.88 3.54 -14.60
C ARG A 50 7.09 3.04 -13.83
N THR A 51 7.66 3.91 -13.00
CA THR A 51 8.87 3.61 -12.23
C THR A 51 8.81 4.20 -10.82
N LEU A 52 9.54 3.57 -9.90
CA LEU A 52 9.79 4.08 -8.56
C LEU A 52 11.23 3.78 -8.16
N HIS A 53 11.94 4.81 -7.73
CA HIS A 53 13.26 4.73 -7.13
C HIS A 53 13.20 5.32 -5.72
N LEU A 54 13.66 4.56 -4.73
CA LEU A 54 13.66 4.95 -3.32
C LEU A 54 15.07 4.88 -2.74
N THR A 55 15.42 5.83 -1.89
CA THR A 55 16.64 5.79 -1.07
C THR A 55 16.30 6.03 0.39
N GLY A 56 17.09 5.41 1.27
CA GLY A 56 16.82 5.41 2.69
C GLY A 56 17.82 4.60 3.49
N ASN A 57 17.40 4.21 4.69
CA ASN A 57 18.12 3.32 5.61
C ASN A 57 17.16 2.28 6.19
N ALA A 58 17.70 1.26 6.85
CA ALA A 58 16.88 0.23 7.46
C ALA A 58 17.56 -0.39 8.69
N THR A 59 16.75 -0.93 9.59
CA THR A 59 17.17 -1.93 10.57
C THR A 59 16.54 -3.26 10.18
N LEU A 60 17.36 -4.29 10.01
CA LEU A 60 16.96 -5.64 9.62
C LEU A 60 17.08 -6.59 10.81
N TYR A 61 16.20 -7.58 10.87
CA TYR A 61 16.20 -8.69 11.82
C TYR A 61 16.01 -9.96 10.98
N GLY A 62 17.12 -10.49 10.43
CA GLY A 62 17.08 -11.49 9.35
C GLY A 62 16.27 -12.76 9.67
N ASP A 63 16.24 -13.15 10.95
CA ASP A 63 15.45 -14.28 11.45
C ASP A 63 14.29 -13.85 12.38
N GLY A 64 14.03 -12.55 12.51
CA GLY A 64 13.02 -11.98 13.39
C GLY A 64 13.40 -11.90 14.88
N THR A 65 14.61 -12.35 15.26
CA THR A 65 15.12 -12.24 16.62
C THR A 65 15.88 -10.94 16.84
N ALA A 66 15.88 -10.42 18.07
CA ALA A 66 16.68 -9.24 18.42
C ALA A 66 18.20 -9.46 18.20
N ALA A 67 18.66 -10.72 18.26
CA ALA A 67 20.06 -11.09 18.06
C ALA A 67 20.51 -10.97 16.60
N SER A 68 19.59 -11.04 15.62
CA SER A 68 19.91 -10.88 14.19
C SER A 68 19.82 -9.42 13.71
N ARG A 69 19.79 -8.46 14.64
CA ARG A 69 19.74 -7.04 14.31
C ARG A 69 20.94 -6.62 13.45
N SER A 70 20.68 -5.95 12.34
CA SER A 70 21.68 -5.32 11.48
C SER A 70 21.19 -3.95 11.03
N ASP A 71 21.99 -2.92 11.25
CA ASP A 71 21.69 -1.55 10.80
C ASP A 71 22.32 -1.31 9.43
N VAL A 72 21.50 -0.83 8.48
CA VAL A 72 21.85 -0.58 7.08
C VAL A 72 21.79 0.92 6.80
N GLN A 73 22.92 1.51 6.46
CA GLN A 73 23.06 2.94 6.22
C GLN A 73 22.54 3.36 4.84
N HIS A 74 22.74 2.52 3.83
CA HIS A 74 22.28 2.75 2.46
C HIS A 74 21.34 1.64 2.02
N TYR A 75 20.06 1.96 1.96
CA TYR A 75 18.99 1.08 1.49
C TYR A 75 18.33 1.71 0.27
N GLU A 76 18.34 1.01 -0.86
CA GLU A 76 17.96 1.60 -2.14
C GLU A 76 17.18 0.60 -2.99
N MET A 77 16.04 1.03 -3.53
CA MET A 77 15.15 0.18 -4.30
C MET A 77 14.81 0.82 -5.65
N TRP A 78 14.87 0.03 -6.70
CA TRP A 78 14.37 0.39 -8.03
C TRP A 78 13.24 -0.53 -8.43
N ARG A 79 12.21 0.03 -9.04
CA ARG A 79 11.04 -0.70 -9.50
C ARG A 79 10.59 -0.17 -10.84
N VAL A 80 10.44 -1.06 -11.80
CA VAL A 80 9.62 -0.83 -13.00
C VAL A 80 8.31 -1.57 -12.78
N PHE A 81 7.18 -0.86 -12.84
CA PHE A 81 5.88 -1.48 -12.64
C PHE A 81 5.39 -2.13 -13.94
N PRO A 82 4.64 -3.23 -13.87
CA PRO A 82 3.94 -3.72 -15.04
C PRO A 82 2.80 -2.76 -15.39
N ALA A 83 2.50 -2.61 -16.69
CA ALA A 83 1.32 -1.86 -17.12
C ALA A 83 0.00 -2.49 -16.62
N TRP A 84 0.02 -3.81 -16.38
CA TRP A 84 -1.13 -4.63 -15.98
C TRP A 84 -0.71 -5.80 -15.07
N SER A 85 -1.57 -6.21 -14.14
CA SER A 85 -1.37 -7.42 -13.34
C SER A 85 -2.67 -8.18 -13.12
N GLN A 86 -2.66 -9.49 -13.32
CA GLN A 86 -3.75 -10.42 -12.94
C GLN A 86 -3.38 -11.31 -11.75
N ALA A 87 -2.17 -11.16 -11.19
CA ALA A 87 -1.66 -11.97 -10.09
C ALA A 87 -1.09 -11.06 -8.99
N ALA A 88 -1.69 -11.12 -7.80
CA ALA A 88 -1.31 -10.31 -6.64
C ALA A 88 0.09 -10.61 -6.12
N HIS A 89 0.56 -11.85 -6.32
CA HIS A 89 1.77 -12.37 -5.70
C HIS A 89 2.77 -12.92 -6.72
N GLY A 90 2.56 -12.63 -8.01
CA GLY A 90 3.49 -13.00 -9.07
C GLY A 90 4.61 -11.97 -9.24
N ALA A 91 5.81 -12.44 -9.60
CA ALA A 91 6.86 -11.55 -10.08
C ALA A 91 6.39 -10.83 -11.35
N ASN A 92 6.54 -9.51 -11.37
CA ASN A 92 6.16 -8.68 -12.50
C ASN A 92 7.02 -7.41 -12.56
N GLY A 93 7.12 -6.81 -13.75
CA GLY A 93 7.97 -5.64 -13.98
C GLY A 93 9.45 -5.96 -13.75
N LYS A 94 10.21 -4.98 -13.23
CA LYS A 94 11.62 -5.16 -12.83
C LYS A 94 11.80 -4.67 -11.39
N PHE A 95 12.73 -5.24 -10.65
CA PHE A 95 12.98 -4.84 -9.27
C PHE A 95 14.46 -4.96 -8.94
N ARG A 96 14.99 -4.04 -8.15
CA ARG A 96 16.29 -4.19 -7.49
C ARG A 96 16.21 -3.64 -6.08
N LEU A 97 16.91 -4.27 -5.16
CA LEU A 97 17.09 -3.80 -3.80
C LEU A 97 18.54 -3.99 -3.37
N ASP A 98 19.15 -2.89 -2.92
CA ASP A 98 20.50 -2.85 -2.40
C ASP A 98 20.48 -2.45 -0.92
N ALA A 99 21.24 -3.18 -0.10
CA ALA A 99 21.54 -2.87 1.28
C ALA A 99 23.06 -2.84 1.47
N ARG A 100 23.60 -1.67 1.83
CA ARG A 100 25.06 -1.45 1.90
C ARG A 100 25.45 -0.62 3.14
N ASN A 101 26.65 -0.89 3.63
CA ASN A 101 27.34 -0.09 4.65
C ASN A 101 28.74 0.28 4.13
N GLY A 102 28.92 1.53 3.68
CA GLY A 102 30.10 1.92 2.93
C GLY A 102 30.27 1.07 1.66
N ASP A 103 31.44 0.46 1.48
CA ASP A 103 31.72 -0.42 0.33
C ASP A 103 31.21 -1.86 0.50
N ALA A 104 30.75 -2.22 1.70
CA ALA A 104 30.26 -3.56 1.99
C ALA A 104 28.81 -3.74 1.53
N THR A 105 28.58 -4.71 0.65
CA THR A 105 27.23 -5.20 0.30
C THR A 105 26.76 -6.16 1.38
N LEU A 106 25.65 -5.83 2.05
CA LEU A 106 25.03 -6.70 3.06
C LEU A 106 23.98 -7.60 2.43
N PHE A 107 23.21 -7.05 1.51
CA PHE A 107 22.20 -7.76 0.75
C PHE A 107 22.00 -7.06 -0.59
N GLN A 108 21.87 -7.86 -1.65
CA GLN A 108 21.56 -7.35 -2.96
C GLN A 108 20.76 -8.39 -3.74
N ILE A 109 19.64 -7.97 -4.29
CA ILE A 109 18.81 -8.81 -5.17
C ILE A 109 18.25 -7.96 -6.30
N SER A 110 18.15 -8.55 -7.49
CA SER A 110 17.55 -7.92 -8.66
C SER A 110 16.76 -8.92 -9.48
N TYR A 111 15.72 -8.44 -10.15
CA TYR A 111 14.94 -9.13 -11.16
C TYR A 111 14.79 -8.20 -12.36
N ASP A 112 15.29 -8.62 -13.51
CA ASP A 112 15.34 -7.81 -14.72
C ASP A 112 14.09 -7.94 -15.62
N GLY A 113 13.09 -8.71 -15.17
CA GLY A 113 11.91 -9.08 -15.94
C GLY A 113 11.95 -10.51 -16.49
N GLN A 114 13.09 -11.17 -16.40
CA GLN A 114 13.28 -12.55 -16.84
C GLN A 114 14.08 -13.36 -15.81
N ASP A 115 15.25 -12.88 -15.43
CA ASP A 115 16.21 -13.53 -14.57
C ASP A 115 16.34 -12.83 -13.21
N THR A 116 16.71 -13.61 -12.19
CA THR A 116 17.08 -13.10 -10.86
C THR A 116 18.60 -13.05 -10.71
N TRP A 117 19.08 -12.00 -10.08
CA TRP A 117 20.49 -11.70 -9.87
C TRP A 117 20.73 -11.36 -8.39
N ASN A 118 21.92 -11.68 -7.87
CA ASN A 118 22.40 -11.24 -6.57
C ASN A 118 23.86 -10.75 -6.66
N ASP A 119 24.49 -10.53 -5.52
CA ASP A 119 25.89 -10.11 -5.40
C ASP A 119 26.91 -11.09 -6.01
N LYS A 120 26.50 -12.34 -6.26
CA LYS A 120 27.29 -13.41 -6.88
C LYS A 120 26.97 -13.63 -8.37
N GLY A 121 26.11 -12.80 -8.95
CA GLY A 121 25.69 -12.88 -10.35
C GLY A 121 24.33 -13.55 -10.54
N LYS A 122 24.13 -14.19 -11.70
CA LYS A 122 22.85 -14.80 -12.08
C LYS A 122 22.52 -15.99 -11.17
N VAL A 123 21.28 -16.04 -10.70
CA VAL A 123 20.78 -17.12 -9.84
C VAL A 123 20.13 -18.21 -10.70
N GLU A 124 20.81 -19.35 -10.84
CA GLU A 124 20.32 -20.52 -11.59
C GLU A 124 19.11 -21.19 -10.91
N GLN A 125 18.12 -21.64 -11.71
CA GLN A 125 16.90 -22.34 -11.26
C GLN A 125 16.24 -21.72 -10.03
N ALA A 126 16.11 -20.40 -10.05
CA ALA A 126 15.67 -19.67 -8.89
C ALA A 126 14.39 -20.27 -8.31
N ALA A 127 14.36 -20.34 -6.98
CA ALA A 127 13.14 -20.24 -6.19
C ALA A 127 12.40 -18.89 -6.45
N ALA A 128 12.46 -18.37 -7.69
CA ALA A 128 12.08 -17.08 -8.26
C ALA A 128 10.57 -16.84 -8.34
N SER A 129 9.76 -17.72 -7.75
CA SER A 129 8.39 -17.35 -7.39
C SER A 129 8.22 -17.18 -5.87
N ARG A 130 8.99 -17.92 -5.06
CA ARG A 130 8.80 -17.99 -3.61
C ARG A 130 9.27 -16.72 -2.91
N GLU A 131 10.52 -16.31 -3.11
CA GLU A 131 11.09 -15.09 -2.50
C GLU A 131 10.46 -13.81 -3.08
N TRP A 132 9.93 -13.89 -4.30
CA TRP A 132 9.27 -12.76 -4.95
C TRP A 132 7.82 -12.59 -4.52
N SER A 133 7.08 -13.68 -4.27
CA SER A 133 5.70 -13.61 -3.75
C SER A 133 5.60 -12.80 -2.45
N GLU A 134 6.65 -12.89 -1.63
CA GLU A 134 6.84 -12.13 -0.41
C GLU A 134 6.94 -10.62 -0.65
N ASN A 135 7.40 -10.19 -1.82
CA ASN A 135 7.63 -8.79 -2.13
C ASN A 135 6.40 -8.08 -2.74
N PHE A 136 5.41 -8.81 -3.26
CA PHE A 136 4.43 -8.25 -4.22
C PHE A 136 2.99 -7.98 -3.74
N GLY A 137 2.62 -8.16 -2.47
CA GLY A 137 1.23 -7.92 -2.03
C GLY A 137 0.74 -6.47 -2.03
N PHE A 138 1.60 -5.46 -1.78
CA PHE A 138 1.13 -4.06 -1.76
C PHE A 138 0.68 -3.55 -3.13
N GLY A 139 1.25 -4.07 -4.22
CA GLY A 139 0.95 -3.62 -5.57
C GLY A 139 -0.53 -3.77 -5.94
N ILE A 140 -1.19 -4.81 -5.40
CA ILE A 140 -2.48 -5.27 -5.92
C ILE A 140 -3.64 -4.31 -5.65
N ILE A 141 -3.57 -3.48 -4.60
CA ILE A 141 -4.59 -2.46 -4.33
C ILE A 141 -4.77 -1.50 -5.51
N ARG A 142 -3.74 -1.28 -6.33
CA ARG A 142 -3.81 -0.44 -7.54
C ARG A 142 -4.75 -1.02 -8.60
N PHE A 143 -4.90 -2.34 -8.64
CA PHE A 143 -5.73 -3.06 -9.60
C PHE A 143 -7.07 -3.50 -8.99
N ALA A 144 -7.32 -3.21 -7.71
CA ALA A 144 -8.47 -3.74 -6.97
C ALA A 144 -9.85 -3.41 -7.57
N LEU A 145 -9.94 -2.36 -8.39
CA LEU A 145 -11.18 -1.95 -9.07
C LEU A 145 -11.18 -2.29 -10.57
N ASP A 146 -10.14 -2.97 -11.06
CA ASP A 146 -10.07 -3.40 -12.45
C ASP A 146 -10.87 -4.71 -12.65
N GLU A 147 -11.14 -5.05 -13.91
CA GLU A 147 -11.93 -6.23 -14.26
C GLU A 147 -11.31 -7.53 -13.71
N GLY A 148 -12.16 -8.42 -13.20
CA GLY A 148 -11.77 -9.72 -12.62
C GLY A 148 -11.36 -9.66 -11.14
N PHE A 149 -11.09 -8.47 -10.60
CA PHE A 149 -10.85 -8.31 -9.16
C PHE A 149 -12.16 -8.24 -8.37
N LYS A 150 -12.11 -8.75 -7.15
CA LYS A 150 -13.21 -8.62 -6.18
C LYS A 150 -12.72 -7.91 -4.93
N VAL A 151 -13.43 -6.87 -4.51
CA VAL A 151 -13.20 -6.20 -3.22
C VAL A 151 -14.33 -6.54 -2.26
N THR A 152 -13.98 -7.06 -1.09
CA THR A 152 -14.94 -7.40 -0.03
C THR A 152 -14.71 -6.51 1.18
N ARG A 153 -15.78 -5.94 1.73
CA ARG A 153 -15.72 -5.22 3.00
C ARG A 153 -15.54 -6.21 4.14
N MET A 154 -14.52 -5.99 4.95
CA MET A 154 -14.26 -6.77 6.15
C MET A 154 -14.64 -5.95 7.38
N ALA A 155 -14.63 -6.57 8.55
CA ALA A 155 -14.79 -5.86 9.81
C ALA A 155 -13.68 -4.80 9.98
N ASP A 156 -14.08 -3.62 10.46
CA ASP A 156 -13.19 -2.50 10.73
C ASP A 156 -12.24 -2.85 11.87
N ASP A 157 -11.11 -2.19 11.88
CA ASP A 157 -10.08 -2.37 12.90
C ASP A 157 -9.38 -1.02 13.13
N GLN A 158 -8.25 -1.05 13.80
CA GLN A 158 -7.33 0.07 13.90
C GLN A 158 -5.92 -0.34 13.45
N VAL A 159 -5.15 0.63 12.98
CA VAL A 159 -3.70 0.48 12.80
C VAL A 159 -3.01 1.57 13.61
N GLU A 160 -2.25 1.15 14.62
CA GLU A 160 -1.51 2.04 15.53
C GLU A 160 -2.41 3.06 16.24
N GLY A 161 -3.59 2.62 16.67
CA GLY A 161 -4.59 3.46 17.34
C GLY A 161 -5.43 4.31 16.39
N ARG A 162 -5.19 4.27 15.07
CA ARG A 162 -5.99 5.00 14.09
C ARG A 162 -7.10 4.09 13.53
N PRO A 163 -8.37 4.49 13.60
CA PRO A 163 -9.47 3.74 12.99
C PRO A 163 -9.21 3.50 11.50
N ALA A 164 -9.44 2.28 11.05
CA ALA A 164 -9.22 1.87 9.68
C ALA A 164 -10.40 1.04 9.14
N TRP A 165 -10.80 1.35 7.91
CA TRP A 165 -11.62 0.44 7.13
C TRP A 165 -10.76 -0.71 6.62
N THR A 166 -11.26 -1.93 6.79
CA THR A 166 -10.59 -3.13 6.32
C THR A 166 -11.27 -3.64 5.06
N VAL A 167 -10.49 -3.83 4.00
CA VAL A 167 -10.95 -4.43 2.74
C VAL A 167 -10.08 -5.62 2.37
N ARG A 168 -10.70 -6.64 1.78
CA ARG A 168 -10.01 -7.76 1.17
C ARG A 168 -10.11 -7.64 -0.33
N VAL A 169 -8.96 -7.64 -1.00
CA VAL A 169 -8.85 -7.72 -2.46
C VAL A 169 -8.57 -9.18 -2.81
N THR A 170 -9.41 -9.75 -3.68
CA THR A 170 -9.20 -11.07 -4.29
C THR A 170 -8.87 -10.87 -5.75
N ASP A 171 -7.72 -11.38 -6.18
CA ASP A 171 -7.30 -11.33 -7.58
C ASP A 171 -8.05 -12.37 -8.44
N PRO A 172 -7.97 -12.29 -9.79
CA PRO A 172 -8.59 -13.27 -10.68
C PRO A 172 -8.16 -14.72 -10.44
N GLY A 173 -6.96 -14.94 -9.87
CA GLY A 173 -6.44 -16.25 -9.49
C GLY A 173 -6.93 -16.76 -8.13
N GLY A 174 -7.70 -15.94 -7.39
CA GLY A 174 -8.23 -16.26 -6.07
C GLY A 174 -7.32 -15.92 -4.89
N ALA A 175 -6.13 -15.36 -5.13
CA ALA A 175 -5.24 -14.93 -4.04
C ALA A 175 -5.84 -13.73 -3.31
N GLN A 176 -5.66 -13.69 -1.99
CA GLN A 176 -6.31 -12.71 -1.12
C GLN A 176 -5.27 -11.81 -0.47
N THR A 177 -5.54 -10.51 -0.48
CA THR A 177 -4.73 -9.50 0.22
C THR A 177 -5.63 -8.60 1.04
N MET A 178 -5.32 -8.46 2.31
CA MET A 178 -6.00 -7.59 3.26
C MET A 178 -5.36 -6.21 3.26
N PHE A 179 -6.17 -5.17 3.27
CA PHE A 179 -5.73 -3.77 3.37
C PHE A 179 -6.52 -3.05 4.46
N TRP A 180 -5.80 -2.26 5.25
CA TRP A 180 -6.39 -1.35 6.23
C TRP A 180 -6.14 0.07 5.77
N ILE A 181 -7.22 0.79 5.55
CA ILE A 181 -7.26 2.15 4.99
C ILE A 181 -7.77 3.07 6.09
N ASP A 182 -6.98 4.08 6.41
CA ASP A 182 -7.30 5.03 7.46
C ASP A 182 -8.62 5.76 7.20
N GLN A 183 -9.48 5.90 8.21
CA GLN A 183 -10.79 6.54 8.03
C GLN A 183 -10.71 8.07 7.92
N ALA A 184 -9.62 8.70 8.39
CA ALA A 184 -9.50 10.15 8.43
C ALA A 184 -8.79 10.70 7.18
N ASP A 185 -7.72 10.05 6.74
CA ASP A 185 -6.89 10.52 5.62
C ASP A 185 -6.81 9.53 4.44
N HIS A 186 -7.52 8.41 4.52
CA HIS A 186 -7.62 7.38 3.47
C HIS A 186 -6.29 6.77 3.05
N THR A 187 -5.24 6.93 3.86
CA THR A 187 -3.95 6.31 3.59
C THR A 187 -4.00 4.80 3.81
N VAL A 188 -3.34 4.03 2.95
CA VAL A 188 -3.18 2.58 3.16
C VAL A 188 -2.14 2.36 4.26
N ARG A 189 -2.60 2.05 5.47
CA ARG A 189 -1.77 1.95 6.69
C ARG A 189 -1.18 0.57 6.90
N LYS A 190 -1.86 -0.47 6.44
CA LYS A 190 -1.40 -1.85 6.58
C LYS A 190 -1.80 -2.70 5.38
N VAL A 191 -0.96 -3.66 5.04
CA VAL A 191 -1.28 -4.77 4.13
C VAL A 191 -0.92 -6.10 4.79
N GLY A 192 -1.67 -7.15 4.49
CA GLY A 192 -1.40 -8.51 4.96
C GLY A 192 -1.83 -9.57 3.96
N PHE A 193 -1.03 -10.62 3.80
CA PHE A 193 -1.31 -11.74 2.90
C PHE A 193 -0.49 -12.99 3.29
N ASP A 194 -0.98 -14.14 2.89
CA ASP A 194 -0.28 -15.41 3.11
C ASP A 194 0.92 -15.56 2.17
N THR A 195 2.01 -16.06 2.73
CA THR A 195 3.20 -16.46 1.98
C THR A 195 3.63 -17.85 2.43
N PRO A 196 4.52 -18.54 1.68
CA PRO A 196 5.09 -19.80 2.13
C PRO A 196 5.94 -19.72 3.40
N ARG A 197 6.27 -18.52 3.90
CA ARG A 197 6.93 -18.27 5.21
C ARG A 197 5.92 -17.99 6.33
N GLY A 198 4.63 -18.00 6.03
CA GLY A 198 3.55 -17.62 6.93
C GLY A 198 2.94 -16.26 6.57
N TRP A 199 2.11 -15.75 7.47
CA TRP A 199 1.44 -14.48 7.31
C TRP A 199 2.45 -13.33 7.24
N HIS A 200 2.46 -12.60 6.13
CA HIS A 200 3.30 -11.42 5.92
C HIS A 200 2.45 -10.17 6.12
N GLU A 201 2.92 -9.26 6.97
CA GLU A 201 2.31 -7.95 7.18
C GLU A 201 3.29 -6.83 6.92
N ARG A 202 2.77 -5.71 6.42
CA ARG A 202 3.51 -4.45 6.38
C ARG A 202 2.70 -3.35 7.00
N ILE A 203 3.33 -2.54 7.83
CA ILE A 203 2.75 -1.33 8.43
C ILE A 203 3.45 -0.11 7.84
N TYR A 204 2.66 0.85 7.38
CA TYR A 204 3.06 2.06 6.68
C TYR A 204 2.78 3.28 7.54
N SER A 205 3.78 4.15 7.65
CA SER A 205 3.72 5.37 8.45
C SER A 205 4.63 6.45 7.85
N ASP A 206 4.62 7.65 8.44
CA ASP A 206 5.46 8.77 8.04
C ASP A 206 5.34 9.13 6.55
N PHE A 207 4.11 9.13 6.05
CA PHE A 207 3.81 9.38 4.64
C PHE A 207 4.23 10.79 4.21
N TYR A 208 4.75 10.89 2.99
CA TYR A 208 4.99 12.15 2.30
C TYR A 208 4.48 12.09 0.87
N MET A 209 4.31 13.25 0.25
CA MET A 209 3.80 13.37 -1.11
C MET A 209 4.92 13.78 -2.06
N VAL A 210 5.17 12.97 -3.09
CA VAL A 210 5.86 13.42 -4.30
C VAL A 210 4.85 14.22 -5.12
N LYS A 211 5.22 15.43 -5.55
CA LYS A 211 4.27 16.38 -6.15
C LYS A 211 4.07 16.21 -7.66
N ASP A 212 5.10 15.74 -8.36
CA ASP A 212 5.08 15.58 -9.81
C ASP A 212 5.81 14.29 -10.25
N PRO A 213 5.08 13.22 -10.58
CA PRO A 213 3.62 13.12 -10.46
C PRO A 213 3.17 13.03 -9.00
N ALA A 214 1.86 13.28 -8.74
CA ALA A 214 1.28 13.10 -7.42
C ALA A 214 1.38 11.62 -6.99
N PHE A 215 2.17 11.36 -5.95
CA PHE A 215 2.39 10.00 -5.46
C PHE A 215 2.67 10.03 -3.95
N GLN A 216 1.76 9.46 -3.17
CA GLN A 216 1.96 9.28 -1.74
C GLN A 216 2.88 8.09 -1.48
N GLN A 217 3.99 8.37 -0.80
CA GLN A 217 5.00 7.39 -0.42
C GLN A 217 5.04 7.24 1.10
N PRO A 218 4.95 6.01 1.64
CA PRO A 218 5.30 5.75 3.03
C PRO A 218 6.78 6.09 3.29
N GLY A 219 7.06 6.98 4.24
CA GLY A 219 8.42 7.25 4.70
C GLY A 219 8.94 6.20 5.67
N ARG A 220 8.06 5.40 6.28
CA ARG A 220 8.45 4.23 7.08
C ARG A 220 7.64 3.01 6.69
N VAL A 221 8.33 1.87 6.58
CA VAL A 221 7.73 0.56 6.37
C VAL A 221 8.28 -0.43 7.39
N ARG A 222 7.41 -1.05 8.18
CA ARG A 222 7.79 -2.20 9.02
C ARG A 222 7.22 -3.48 8.42
N LEU A 223 8.06 -4.49 8.22
CA LEU A 223 7.70 -5.82 7.72
C LEU A 223 7.68 -6.82 8.86
N TYR A 224 6.66 -7.68 8.87
CA TYR A 224 6.50 -8.74 9.85
C TYR A 224 6.21 -10.07 9.16
N TYR A 225 6.75 -11.15 9.69
CA TYR A 225 6.34 -12.52 9.38
C TYR A 225 5.91 -13.23 10.65
N GLY A 226 4.69 -13.79 10.65
CA GLY A 226 4.15 -14.48 11.83
C GLY A 226 4.15 -13.63 13.10
N GLY A 227 4.05 -12.30 12.96
CA GLY A 227 4.11 -11.34 14.07
C GLY A 227 5.51 -10.90 14.48
N ALA A 228 6.59 -11.50 13.97
CA ALA A 228 7.97 -11.07 14.26
C ALA A 228 8.41 -9.98 13.27
N LEU A 229 8.96 -8.88 13.79
CA LEU A 229 9.53 -7.80 12.98
C LEU A 229 10.78 -8.31 12.26
N VAL A 230 10.84 -8.16 10.94
CA VAL A 230 12.01 -8.56 10.14
C VAL A 230 12.73 -7.37 9.49
N SER A 231 12.01 -6.27 9.25
CA SER A 231 12.61 -5.05 8.70
C SER A 231 11.87 -3.82 9.20
N ASP A 232 12.60 -2.77 9.59
CA ASP A 232 12.11 -1.42 9.81
C ASP A 232 12.86 -0.47 8.87
N ILE A 233 12.19 -0.04 7.81
CA ILE A 233 12.77 0.71 6.70
C ILE A 233 12.33 2.16 6.80
N ARG A 234 13.27 3.08 6.57
CA ARG A 234 13.05 4.53 6.49
C ARG A 234 13.43 5.03 5.11
N TRP A 235 12.43 5.37 4.31
CA TRP A 235 12.61 6.01 3.00
C TRP A 235 12.71 7.53 3.18
N THR A 236 13.78 8.11 2.68
CA THR A 236 14.07 9.54 2.80
C THR A 236 13.90 10.29 1.48
N ALA A 237 13.93 9.59 0.35
CA ALA A 237 13.63 10.17 -0.95
C ALA A 237 12.91 9.17 -1.86
N ALA A 238 12.08 9.71 -2.75
CA ALA A 238 11.42 8.96 -3.81
C ALA A 238 11.46 9.75 -5.12
N THR A 239 11.76 9.04 -6.19
CA THR A 239 11.67 9.52 -7.56
C THR A 239 10.68 8.63 -8.31
N VAL A 240 9.65 9.25 -8.88
CA VAL A 240 8.55 8.53 -9.56
C VAL A 240 8.59 8.88 -11.04
N ASP A 241 8.33 7.89 -11.89
CA ASP A 241 8.15 8.06 -13.32
C ASP A 241 9.37 8.60 -14.10
N GLN A 242 10.54 8.66 -13.46
CA GLN A 242 11.79 8.91 -14.16
C GLN A 242 12.32 7.63 -14.81
N PRO A 243 12.89 7.70 -16.02
CA PRO A 243 13.49 6.54 -16.67
C PRO A 243 14.55 5.90 -15.77
N ILE A 244 14.55 4.57 -15.71
CA ILE A 244 15.60 3.77 -15.08
C ILE A 244 16.30 3.00 -16.19
N ASP A 245 17.62 3.12 -16.27
CA ASP A 245 18.42 2.37 -17.25
C ASP A 245 18.29 0.87 -16.97
N ASP A 246 18.03 0.07 -18.00
CA ASP A 246 17.84 -1.38 -17.87
C ASP A 246 19.04 -2.09 -17.26
N ARG A 247 20.25 -1.55 -17.44
CA ARG A 247 21.49 -2.07 -16.86
C ARG A 247 21.50 -2.00 -15.33
N VAL A 248 20.63 -1.19 -14.71
CA VAL A 248 20.46 -1.18 -13.25
C VAL A 248 19.99 -2.54 -12.73
N PHE A 249 19.24 -3.30 -13.53
CA PHE A 249 18.65 -4.57 -13.07
C PHE A 249 19.52 -5.80 -13.33
N VAL A 250 20.63 -5.65 -14.06
CA VAL A 250 21.59 -6.73 -14.30
C VAL A 250 22.79 -6.50 -13.38
N LEU A 251 23.14 -7.50 -12.58
CA LEU A 251 24.26 -7.41 -11.64
C LEU A 251 25.44 -8.20 -12.18
N ASP A 252 26.55 -7.50 -12.42
CA ASP A 252 27.84 -8.15 -12.64
C ASP A 252 28.32 -8.69 -11.28
N GLY A 253 28.34 -10.02 -11.14
CA GLY A 253 28.84 -10.66 -9.92
C GLY A 253 30.23 -10.15 -9.57
N LYS A 254 30.48 -9.85 -8.29
CA LYS A 254 31.82 -9.48 -7.81
C LYS A 254 32.71 -10.70 -7.64
#